data_AF-A0A0N4XQP0-F1
#
_entry.id   AF-A0A0N4XQP0-F1
#
_cell.length_a   1.000
_cell.length_b   1.000
_cell.length_c   1.000
_cell.angle_alpha   90.00
_cell.angle_beta   90.00
_cell.angle_gamma   90.00
#
_symmetry.space_group_name_H-M   'P 1'
#
loop_
_entity.id
_entity.type
_entity.pdbx_description
1 polymer ?
#
loop_
_entity_poly.entity_id
_entity_poly.type
_entity_poly.pdbx_seq_one_letter_code
_entity_poly.pdbx_strand_id
1 'polypeptide(L)'
;MDDIAVQHSVLCELRGAEWFDAKRTDEDTLEIVKYSSPVPMSLNKPFICILDQVSETQSYECHRRVTNRIEELLDRQLMGLSKAMLREHECRNKLKELPRRIDIDSLSVVCGFQLSTEPFFRSLIKAAAKFVVSE
;
A
#
# COMPACT_ATOMS: atom_id res chain seq x y z
N MET A 1 -47.37 -1.46 21.53
CA MET A 1 -46.35 -0.63 22.19
C MET A 1 -45.32 -0.42 21.10
N ASP A 2 -45.46 0.72 20.44
CA ASP A 2 -45.01 0.97 19.08
C ASP A 2 -43.48 1.02 18.95
N ASP A 3 -42.95 0.23 18.02
CA ASP A 3 -41.60 0.42 17.47
C ASP A 3 -41.61 1.75 16.70
N ILE A 4 -41.08 2.79 17.35
CA ILE A 4 -40.80 4.07 16.71
C ILE A 4 -39.68 3.81 15.70
N ALA A 5 -40.06 3.58 14.45
CA ALA A 5 -39.15 3.62 13.31
C ALA A 5 -38.52 5.02 13.28
N VAL A 6 -37.30 5.13 13.81
CA VAL A 6 -36.49 6.34 13.66
C VAL A 6 -36.14 6.44 12.19
N GLN A 7 -36.97 7.17 11.46
CA GLN A 7 -36.76 7.51 10.07
C GLN A 7 -35.57 8.47 10.02
N HIS A 8 -34.37 7.89 9.97
CA HIS A 8 -33.12 8.63 9.83
C HIS A 8 -33.13 9.27 8.45
N SER A 9 -33.63 10.52 8.35
CA SER A 9 -33.53 11.32 7.15
C SER A 9 -32.07 11.69 6.93
N VAL A 10 -31.36 10.93 6.11
CA VAL A 10 -30.01 11.28 5.68
C VAL A 10 -30.13 12.41 4.66
N LEU A 11 -29.86 13.64 5.09
CA LEU A 11 -29.89 14.81 4.21
C LEU A 11 -28.54 14.91 3.47
N CYS A 12 -28.47 14.36 2.26
CA CYS A 12 -27.32 14.54 1.38
C CYS A 12 -27.42 15.86 0.63
N GLU A 13 -26.56 16.83 0.94
CA GLU A 13 -26.46 18.11 0.26
C GLU A 13 -25.57 18.01 -0.98
N LEU A 14 -26.08 18.41 -2.15
CA LEU A 14 -25.27 18.58 -3.36
C LEU A 14 -24.77 20.02 -3.42
N ARG A 15 -23.44 20.20 -3.39
CA ARG A 15 -22.84 21.51 -3.67
C ARG A 15 -22.63 21.62 -5.17
N GLY A 16 -23.09 22.73 -5.76
CA GLY A 16 -22.90 23.00 -7.19
C GLY A 16 -21.41 23.04 -7.53
N ALA A 17 -21.02 22.26 -8.54
CA ALA A 17 -19.72 22.37 -9.19
C ALA A 17 -19.93 23.03 -10.56
N GLU A 18 -18.98 23.83 -11.02
CA GLU A 18 -19.09 24.60 -12.28
C GLU A 18 -19.26 23.71 -13.53
N TRP A 19 -19.07 22.40 -13.39
CA TRP A 19 -18.95 21.44 -14.49
C TRP A 19 -20.21 20.59 -14.69
N PHE A 20 -21.23 20.70 -13.82
CA PHE A 20 -22.46 19.89 -13.91
C PHE A 20 -23.73 20.66 -13.48
N ASP A 21 -24.67 20.82 -14.41
CA ASP A 21 -26.07 21.21 -14.11
C ASP A 21 -26.90 19.94 -13.91
N ALA A 22 -26.85 19.37 -12.71
CA ALA A 22 -27.59 18.17 -12.36
C ALA A 22 -28.78 18.54 -11.44
N LYS A 23 -30.01 18.35 -11.93
CA LYS A 23 -31.23 18.50 -11.14
C LYS A 23 -31.58 17.16 -10.48
N ARG A 24 -31.79 17.16 -9.15
CA ARG A 24 -32.25 15.97 -8.44
C ARG A 24 -33.64 15.55 -8.89
N THR A 25 -33.84 14.26 -9.11
CA THR A 25 -35.15 13.62 -9.26
C THR A 25 -35.38 12.63 -8.12
N ASP A 26 -36.64 12.30 -7.85
CA ASP A 26 -37.01 11.35 -6.78
C ASP A 26 -36.57 9.90 -7.09
N GLU A 27 -36.05 9.63 -8.29
CA GLU A 27 -35.48 8.35 -8.72
C GLU A 27 -33.97 8.24 -8.44
N ASP A 28 -33.32 9.32 -7.99
CA ASP A 28 -31.88 9.33 -7.76
C ASP A 28 -31.50 8.41 -6.60
N THR A 29 -30.63 7.44 -6.88
CA THR A 29 -30.08 6.54 -5.87
C THR A 29 -28.64 6.92 -5.51
N LEU A 30 -28.28 6.79 -4.24
CA LEU A 30 -26.90 7.00 -3.78
C LEU A 30 -26.04 5.80 -4.16
N GLU A 31 -25.18 5.96 -5.16
CA GLU A 31 -24.14 4.99 -5.48
C GLU A 31 -22.84 5.34 -4.76
N ILE A 32 -22.44 4.49 -3.80
CA ILE A 32 -21.15 4.62 -3.13
C ILE A 32 -20.10 3.82 -3.92
N VAL A 33 -19.31 4.50 -4.72
CA VAL A 33 -18.26 3.86 -5.55
C VAL A 33 -17.12 3.32 -4.70
N LYS A 34 -16.68 4.08 -3.68
CA LYS A 34 -15.60 3.67 -2.78
C LYS A 34 -15.67 4.44 -1.46
N TYR A 35 -15.58 3.73 -0.34
CA TYR A 35 -15.45 4.34 0.98
C TYR A 35 -14.00 4.83 1.22
N SER A 36 -13.86 5.89 2.02
CA SER A 36 -12.55 6.35 2.46
C SER A 36 -11.93 5.32 3.40
N SER A 37 -10.70 4.90 3.10
CA SER A 37 -9.91 3.99 3.93
C SER A 37 -8.43 4.36 3.81
N PRO A 38 -7.67 4.38 4.90
CA PRO A 38 -6.23 4.64 4.83
C PRO A 38 -5.54 3.49 4.09
N VAL A 39 -4.73 3.84 3.09
CA VAL A 39 -3.91 2.88 2.35
C VAL A 39 -2.46 3.32 2.48
N PRO A 40 -1.52 2.41 2.79
CA PRO A 40 -0.10 2.74 2.79
C PRO A 40 0.31 3.18 1.38
N MET A 41 0.96 4.34 1.31
CA MET A 41 1.44 4.92 0.05
C MET A 41 2.97 4.87 0.04
N SER A 42 3.55 4.41 -1.07
CA SER A 42 4.97 4.61 -1.35
C SER A 42 5.17 6.01 -1.96
N LEU A 43 6.27 6.66 -1.58
CA LEU A 43 6.69 7.88 -2.26
C LEU A 43 7.26 7.52 -3.63
N ASN A 44 6.68 8.07 -4.68
CA ASN A 44 7.23 7.90 -6.03
C ASN A 44 8.46 8.80 -6.22
N LYS A 45 9.26 8.48 -7.23
CA LYS A 45 10.47 9.25 -7.58
C LYS A 45 10.17 10.75 -7.81
N PRO A 46 9.09 11.16 -8.52
CA PRO A 46 8.73 12.58 -8.64
C PRO A 46 8.50 13.31 -7.31
N PHE A 47 7.78 12.71 -6.36
CA PHE A 47 7.51 13.32 -5.06
C PHE A 47 8.79 13.44 -4.23
N ILE A 48 9.69 12.46 -4.31
CA ILE A 48 11.01 12.54 -3.68
C ILE A 48 11.79 13.74 -4.24
N CYS A 49 11.82 13.93 -5.56
CA CYS A 49 12.49 15.07 -6.17
C CYS A 49 11.88 16.43 -5.76
N ILE A 50 10.55 16.51 -5.65
CA ILE A 50 9.88 17.74 -5.19
C ILE A 50 10.24 18.02 -3.73
N LEU A 51 10.22 16.99 -2.87
CA LEU A 51 10.59 17.13 -1.46
C LEU A 51 12.04 17.59 -1.31
N ASP A 52 12.95 17.03 -2.10
CA ASP A 52 14.35 17.41 -2.16
C ASP A 52 14.51 18.91 -2.49
N GLN A 53 13.94 19.34 -3.62
CA GLN A 53 14.00 20.72 -4.09
C GLN A 53 13.37 21.74 -3.11
N VAL A 54 12.17 21.45 -2.60
CA VAL A 54 11.46 22.36 -1.70
C VAL A 54 12.15 22.44 -0.35
N SER A 55 12.65 21.31 0.18
CA SER A 55 13.33 21.28 1.47
C SER A 55 14.66 22.04 1.44
N GLU A 56 15.41 21.96 0.34
CA GLU A 56 16.65 22.73 0.11
C GLU A 56 16.38 24.24 0.16
N THR A 57 15.30 24.68 -0.50
CA THR A 57 14.91 26.10 -0.55
C THR A 57 14.43 26.62 0.81
N GLN A 58 13.85 25.76 1.65
CA GLN A 58 13.24 26.18 2.91
C GLN A 58 14.27 26.41 4.03
N SER A 59 15.11 25.42 4.32
CA SER A 59 16.19 25.53 5.32
C SER A 59 17.06 24.29 5.33
N TYR A 60 18.33 24.45 5.70
CA TYR A 60 19.26 23.33 5.87
C TYR A 60 18.76 22.25 6.84
N GLU A 61 18.17 22.64 7.98
CA GLU A 61 17.66 21.70 8.96
C GLU A 61 16.46 20.89 8.43
N CYS A 62 15.59 21.52 7.63
CA CYS A 62 14.48 20.81 6.99
C CYS A 62 14.99 19.80 5.97
N HIS A 63 15.87 20.23 5.06
CA HIS A 63 16.48 19.36 4.06
C HIS A 63 17.15 18.14 4.70
N ARG A 64 17.99 18.35 5.71
CA ARG A 64 18.65 17.26 6.43
C ARG A 64 17.66 16.29 7.07
N ARG A 65 16.56 16.78 7.67
CA ARG A 65 15.53 15.91 8.27
C ARG A 65 14.80 15.08 7.22
N VAL A 66 14.46 15.68 6.08
CA VAL A 66 13.75 15.01 5.00
C VAL A 66 14.63 13.94 4.37
N THR A 67 15.87 14.27 4.02
CA THR A 67 16.83 13.33 3.41
C THR A 67 17.13 12.16 4.32
N ASN A 68 17.46 12.41 5.60
CA ASN A 68 17.67 11.34 6.58
C ASN A 68 16.45 10.43 6.70
N ARG A 69 15.23 11.00 6.66
CA ARG A 69 14.02 10.20 6.76
C ARG A 69 13.80 9.32 5.54
N ILE A 70 14.12 9.81 4.35
CA ILE A 70 14.02 9.03 3.10
C ILE A 70 15.04 7.88 3.13
N GLU A 71 16.28 8.16 3.51
CA GLU A 71 17.34 7.16 3.66
C GLU A 71 16.96 6.07 4.67
N GLU A 72 16.46 6.45 5.86
CA GLU A 72 15.97 5.49 6.86
C GLU A 72 14.86 4.58 6.32
N LEU A 73 13.94 5.12 5.53
CA LEU A 73 12.84 4.35 4.96
C LEU A 73 13.35 3.37 3.89
N LEU A 74 14.28 3.81 3.05
CA LEU A 74 14.95 2.97 2.07
C LEU A 74 15.71 1.83 2.76
N ASP A 75 16.49 2.13 3.80
CA ASP A 75 17.23 1.12 4.57
C ASP A 75 16.29 0.09 5.20
N ARG A 76 15.14 0.52 5.75
CA ARG A 76 14.14 -0.41 6.29
C ARG A 76 13.57 -1.33 5.21
N GLN A 77 13.33 -0.82 4.01
CA GLN A 77 12.85 -1.63 2.88
C GLN A 77 13.92 -2.64 2.42
N LEU A 78 15.16 -2.20 2.24
CA LEU A 78 16.29 -3.06 1.86
C LEU A 78 16.55 -4.15 2.89
N MET A 79 16.51 -3.81 4.19
CA MET A 79 16.60 -4.79 5.26
C MET A 79 15.45 -5.80 5.23
N GLY A 80 14.22 -5.36 4.93
CA GLY A 80 13.07 -6.24 4.74
C GLY A 80 13.28 -7.26 3.62
N LEU A 81 13.76 -6.79 2.46
CA LEU A 81 14.10 -7.66 1.32
C LEU A 81 15.21 -8.65 1.67
N SER A 82 16.28 -8.18 2.33
CA SER A 82 17.38 -9.03 2.79
C SER A 82 16.90 -10.12 3.75
N LYS A 83 16.05 -9.77 4.73
CA LYS A 83 15.43 -10.73 5.65
C LYS A 83 14.57 -11.76 4.92
N ALA A 84 13.78 -11.34 3.93
CA ALA A 84 12.98 -12.26 3.12
C ALA A 84 13.83 -13.26 2.31
N MET A 85 15.07 -12.90 1.95
CA MET A 85 15.99 -13.81 1.26
C MET A 85 16.72 -14.79 2.19
N LEU A 86 16.86 -14.45 3.48
CA LEU A 86 17.68 -15.20 4.44
C LEU A 86 16.86 -16.00 5.45
N ARG A 87 15.65 -15.54 5.78
CA ARG A 87 14.81 -16.12 6.84
C ARG A 87 13.58 -16.78 6.24
N GLU A 88 13.37 -18.05 6.57
CA GLU A 88 12.24 -18.85 6.08
C GLU A 88 10.88 -18.20 6.36
N HIS A 89 10.67 -17.67 7.57
CA HIS A 89 9.41 -17.04 7.94
C HIS A 89 9.10 -15.80 7.08
N GLU A 90 10.10 -14.95 6.87
CA GLU A 90 9.97 -13.73 6.08
C GLU A 90 9.82 -14.04 4.58
N CYS A 91 10.53 -15.06 4.10
CA CYS A 91 10.38 -15.59 2.74
C CYS A 91 8.92 -16.01 2.48
N ARG A 92 8.33 -16.80 3.39
CA ARG A 92 6.93 -17.24 3.30
C ARG A 92 5.95 -16.08 3.29
N ASN A 93 6.12 -15.11 4.19
CA ASN A 93 5.27 -13.93 4.23
C ASN A 93 5.36 -13.15 2.91
N LYS A 94 6.57 -12.99 2.35
CA LYS A 94 6.77 -12.29 1.09
C LYS A 94 6.18 -13.04 -0.11
N LEU A 95 6.27 -14.37 -0.13
CA LEU A 95 5.66 -15.20 -1.18
C LEU A 95 4.12 -15.11 -1.16
N LYS A 96 3.50 -14.93 0.01
CA LYS A 96 2.04 -14.73 0.13
C LYS A 96 1.55 -13.41 -0.44
N GLU A 97 2.42 -12.41 -0.55
CA GLU A 97 2.10 -11.12 -1.16
C GLU A 97 2.04 -11.20 -2.69
N LEU A 98 2.70 -12.20 -3.29
CA LEU A 98 2.69 -12.40 -4.74
C LEU A 98 1.32 -12.94 -5.21
N PRO A 99 0.92 -12.69 -6.47
CA PRO A 99 -0.35 -13.16 -7.01
C PRO A 99 -0.55 -14.66 -6.73
N ARG A 100 -1.64 -15.00 -6.03
CA ARG A 100 -1.90 -16.29 -5.37
C ARG A 100 -2.17 -17.45 -6.33
N ARG A 101 -1.19 -17.82 -7.16
CA ARG A 101 -1.23 -19.05 -7.98
C ARG A 101 -0.78 -20.29 -7.22
N ILE A 102 -0.12 -20.11 -6.07
CA ILE A 102 0.45 -21.16 -5.24
C ILE A 102 -0.02 -20.94 -3.80
N ASP A 103 -0.58 -21.97 -3.18
CA ASP A 103 -0.90 -21.94 -1.76
C ASP A 103 0.35 -22.23 -0.91
N ILE A 104 1.00 -21.17 -0.45
CA ILE A 104 2.22 -21.24 0.36
C ILE A 104 1.98 -21.89 1.73
N ASP A 105 0.73 -21.88 2.24
CA ASP A 105 0.40 -22.50 3.53
C ASP A 105 0.34 -24.04 3.42
N SER A 106 -0.04 -24.57 2.26
CA SER A 106 0.02 -26.01 1.99
C SER A 106 1.46 -26.57 1.98
N LEU A 107 2.44 -25.75 1.58
CA LEU A 107 3.87 -26.11 1.53
C LEU A 107 4.52 -25.96 2.90
N SER A 108 4.02 -26.66 3.92
CA SER A 108 4.48 -26.49 5.29
C SER A 108 5.89 -27.03 5.55
N VAL A 109 6.57 -26.49 6.56
CA VAL A 109 7.85 -27.01 7.06
C VAL A 109 7.70 -28.45 7.59
N VAL A 110 6.52 -28.79 8.13
CA VAL A 110 6.21 -30.14 8.63
C VAL A 110 6.20 -31.17 7.49
N CYS A 111 5.84 -30.75 6.28
CA CYS A 111 5.93 -31.55 5.07
C CYS A 111 7.35 -31.58 4.45
N GLY A 112 8.36 -30.99 5.11
CA GLY A 112 9.75 -30.95 4.66
C GLY A 112 10.09 -29.81 3.70
N PHE A 113 9.18 -28.86 3.46
CA PHE A 113 9.44 -27.73 2.56
C PHE A 113 10.18 -26.59 3.27
N GLN A 114 11.37 -26.28 2.77
CA GLN A 114 12.15 -25.10 3.16
C GLN A 114 12.29 -24.15 1.97
N LEU A 115 11.40 -23.17 1.86
CA LEU A 115 11.24 -22.31 0.69
C LEU A 115 12.41 -21.33 0.50
N SER A 116 13.10 -20.97 1.58
CA SER A 116 14.29 -20.10 1.53
C SER A 116 15.49 -20.76 0.85
N THR A 117 15.60 -22.08 0.92
CA THR A 117 16.70 -22.86 0.31
C THR A 117 16.35 -23.39 -1.07
N GLU A 118 15.07 -23.52 -1.38
CA GLU A 118 14.61 -24.09 -2.63
C GLU A 118 14.94 -23.17 -3.82
N PRO A 119 15.62 -23.66 -4.88
CA PRO A 119 16.11 -22.82 -5.97
C PRO A 119 15.03 -22.00 -6.67
N PHE A 120 13.83 -22.58 -6.85
CA PHE A 120 12.70 -21.92 -7.48
C PHE A 120 12.23 -20.70 -6.68
N PHE A 121 11.85 -20.90 -5.41
CA PHE A 121 11.37 -19.83 -4.54
C PHE A 121 12.44 -18.77 -4.27
N ARG A 122 13.70 -19.18 -4.13
CA ARG A 122 14.83 -18.26 -3.99
C ARG A 122 15.01 -17.38 -5.23
N SER A 123 14.88 -17.94 -6.42
CA SER A 123 14.90 -17.18 -7.68
C SER A 123 13.73 -16.20 -7.75
N LEU A 124 12.54 -16.64 -7.33
CA LEU A 124 11.33 -15.82 -7.32
C LEU A 124 11.46 -14.62 -6.38
N ILE A 125 11.91 -14.84 -5.13
CA ILE A 125 12.17 -13.75 -4.18
C ILE A 125 13.27 -12.81 -4.69
N LYS A 126 14.33 -13.35 -5.30
CA LYS A 126 15.39 -12.52 -5.89
C LYS A 126 14.85 -11.65 -7.04
N ALA A 127 13.98 -12.19 -7.88
CA ALA A 127 13.33 -11.44 -8.95
C ALA A 127 12.40 -10.34 -8.38
N ALA A 128 11.61 -10.66 -7.35
CA ALA A 128 10.75 -9.70 -6.66
C ALA A 128 11.58 -8.57 -6.01
N ALA A 129 12.68 -8.89 -5.35
CA ALA A 129 13.59 -7.89 -4.79
C ALA A 129 14.22 -7.01 -5.87
N LYS A 130 14.66 -7.61 -6.99
CA LYS A 130 15.22 -6.87 -8.12
C LYS A 130 14.20 -5.89 -8.72
N PHE A 131 12.94 -6.31 -8.83
CA PHE A 131 11.86 -5.44 -9.30
C PHE A 131 11.72 -4.20 -8.41
N VAL A 132 11.64 -4.38 -7.09
CA VAL A 132 11.52 -3.26 -6.12
C VAL A 132 12.70 -2.30 -6.14
N VAL A 133 13.92 -2.79 -6.43
CA VAL A 133 15.13 -1.95 -6.48
C VAL A 133 15.34 -1.28 -7.84
N SER A 134 14.76 -1.83 -8.91
CA SER A 134 14.96 -1.34 -10.28
C SER A 134 13.86 -0.36 -10.74
N GLU A 135 12.69 -0.37 -10.11
CA GLU A 135 11.71 0.72 -10.19
C GLU A 135 12.12 1.92 -9.32
#